data_AF-A0A3R8V8H7-F1
#
_entry.id   AF-A0A3R8V8H7-F1
#
_cell.length_a   1.000
_cell.length_b   1.000
_cell.length_c   1.000
_cell.angle_alpha   90.00
_cell.angle_beta   90.00
_cell.angle_gamma   90.00
#
_symmetry.space_group_name_H-M   'P 1'
#
loop_
_entity.id
_entity.type
_entity.pdbx_description
1 polymer ?
#
loop_
_entity_poly.entity_id
_entity_poly.type
_entity_poly.pdbx_seq_one_letter_code
_entity_poly.pdbx_strand_id
1 'polypeptide(L)'
;MNKKMNLKLKALLVTNMFMTCSILFSQQNHTVEDDRKIVDYILNQKENKYYLEKPNSNIYLISKLKYFKTLELENKLKKLDSVKQISGFSKNDTVLERIFNLKNYAFLIEQKNVNTEWKTKTQNNSKKQFKTIFISKPLYTKDNRFALVYIKHSNIGYTQILKKNSKNSWVYYKLIFPELF
;
A
#
# COMPACT_ATOMS: atom_id res chain seq x y z
N MET A 1 -15.40 -11.55 47.75
CA MET A 1 -15.23 -11.90 46.32
C MET A 1 -14.45 -13.21 46.22
N ASN A 2 -15.04 -14.26 45.64
CA ASN A 2 -14.54 -15.64 45.73
C ASN A 2 -13.20 -15.80 44.97
N LYS A 3 -12.13 -16.30 45.61
CA LYS A 3 -10.77 -16.45 45.01
C LYS A 3 -10.81 -17.17 43.65
N LYS A 4 -11.71 -18.15 43.50
CA LYS A 4 -11.93 -18.89 42.24
C LYS A 4 -12.50 -18.00 41.11
N MET A 5 -13.36 -17.04 41.42
CA MET A 5 -13.94 -16.10 40.45
C MET A 5 -12.88 -15.12 39.93
N ASN A 6 -12.00 -14.66 40.82
CA ASN A 6 -10.88 -13.80 40.46
C ASN A 6 -9.85 -14.51 39.57
N LEU A 7 -9.59 -15.81 39.81
CA LEU A 7 -8.70 -16.62 38.99
C LEU A 7 -9.26 -16.85 37.57
N LYS A 8 -10.56 -17.14 37.45
CA LYS A 8 -11.23 -17.31 36.15
C LYS A 8 -11.22 -16.03 35.32
N LEU A 9 -11.45 -14.87 35.93
CA LEU A 9 -11.43 -13.58 35.23
C LEU A 9 -10.03 -13.25 34.69
N LYS A 10 -8.98 -13.51 35.49
CA LYS A 10 -7.58 -13.34 35.07
C LYS A 10 -7.21 -14.27 33.91
N ALA A 11 -7.62 -15.54 33.97
CA ALA A 11 -7.39 -16.49 32.89
C ALA A 11 -8.09 -16.08 31.58
N LEU A 12 -9.31 -15.53 31.67
CA LEU A 12 -10.06 -15.01 30.52
C LEU A 12 -9.36 -13.80 29.89
N LEU A 13 -8.84 -12.86 30.69
CA LEU A 13 -8.09 -11.72 30.18
C LEU A 13 -6.79 -12.13 29.49
N VAL A 14 -6.02 -13.04 30.09
CA VAL A 14 -4.76 -13.53 29.51
C VAL A 14 -5.00 -14.28 28.20
N THR A 15 -6.02 -15.15 28.14
CA THR A 15 -6.35 -15.87 26.90
C THR A 15 -6.82 -14.92 25.79
N ASN A 16 -7.63 -13.91 26.12
CA ASN A 16 -8.08 -12.92 25.14
C ASN A 16 -6.92 -12.04 24.64
N MET A 17 -5.99 -11.66 25.52
CA MET A 17 -4.77 -10.94 25.17
C MET A 17 -3.81 -11.80 24.31
N PHE A 18 -3.67 -13.08 24.63
CA PHE A 18 -2.82 -13.99 23.84
C PHE A 18 -3.38 -14.23 22.45
N MET A 19 -4.71 -14.36 22.33
CA MET A 19 -5.41 -14.53 21.06
C MET A 19 -5.30 -13.28 20.18
N THR A 20 -5.44 -12.08 20.76
CA THR A 20 -5.25 -10.82 20.02
C THR A 20 -3.80 -10.60 19.59
N CYS A 21 -2.81 -10.92 20.44
CA CYS A 21 -1.40 -10.86 20.07
C CYS A 21 -1.08 -11.82 18.91
N SER A 22 -1.59 -13.05 18.93
CA SER A 22 -1.36 -14.04 17.87
C SER A 22 -1.91 -13.59 16.51
N ILE A 23 -3.09 -12.95 16.51
CA ILE A 23 -3.71 -12.38 15.31
C ILE A 23 -2.86 -11.22 14.75
N LEU A 24 -2.33 -10.35 15.61
CA LEU A 24 -1.48 -9.22 15.20
C LEU A 24 -0.16 -9.71 14.57
N PHE A 25 0.51 -10.71 15.15
CA PHE A 25 1.74 -11.27 14.58
C PHE A 25 1.51 -11.97 13.23
N SER A 26 0.38 -12.69 13.08
CA SER A 26 0.01 -13.30 11.80
C SER A 26 -0.20 -12.25 10.70
N GLN A 27 -0.90 -11.14 11.02
CA GLN A 27 -1.13 -10.04 10.08
C GLN A 27 0.18 -9.36 9.64
N GLN A 28 1.12 -9.17 10.56
CA GLN A 28 2.41 -8.58 10.23
C GLN A 28 3.23 -9.46 9.27
N ASN A 29 3.25 -10.78 9.50
CA ASN A 29 3.96 -11.73 8.63
C ASN A 29 3.33 -11.83 7.23
N HIS A 30 1.99 -11.81 7.15
CA HIS A 30 1.28 -11.79 5.87
C HIS A 30 1.60 -10.54 5.04
N THR A 31 1.72 -9.38 5.69
CA THR A 31 2.02 -8.10 5.02
C THR A 31 3.43 -8.09 4.43
N VAL A 32 4.43 -8.62 5.14
CA VAL A 32 5.82 -8.71 4.64
C VAL A 32 5.93 -9.62 3.41
N GLU A 33 5.15 -10.70 3.37
CA GLU A 33 5.13 -11.61 2.23
C GLU A 33 4.41 -11.00 1.01
N ASP A 34 3.30 -10.29 1.23
CA ASP A 34 2.60 -9.55 0.16
C ASP A 34 3.48 -8.42 -0.41
N ASP A 35 4.17 -7.68 0.45
CA ASP A 35 5.16 -6.65 0.10
C ASP A 35 6.21 -7.21 -0.87
N ARG A 36 6.81 -8.37 -0.54
CA ARG A 36 7.77 -9.06 -1.41
C ARG A 36 7.17 -9.47 -2.75
N LYS A 37 5.99 -10.12 -2.73
CA LYS A 37 5.31 -10.58 -3.93
C LYS A 37 4.99 -9.44 -4.89
N ILE A 38 4.57 -8.29 -4.36
CA ILE A 38 4.28 -7.09 -5.14
C ILE A 38 5.54 -6.56 -5.81
N VAL A 39 6.64 -6.43 -5.07
CA VAL A 39 7.92 -5.97 -5.63
C VAL A 39 8.42 -6.93 -6.70
N ASP A 40 8.42 -8.22 -6.42
CA ASP A 40 8.85 -9.25 -7.39
C ASP A 40 7.96 -9.23 -8.63
N TYR A 41 6.63 -9.08 -8.47
CA TYR A 41 5.70 -8.91 -9.58
C TYR A 41 6.10 -7.71 -10.45
N ILE A 42 6.28 -6.52 -9.85
CA ILE A 42 6.62 -5.28 -10.59
C ILE A 42 7.96 -5.41 -11.32
N LEU A 43 8.97 -5.98 -10.66
CA LEU A 43 10.30 -6.16 -11.24
C LEU A 43 10.30 -7.16 -12.42
N ASN A 44 9.47 -8.21 -12.34
CA ASN A 44 9.39 -9.25 -13.37
C ASN A 44 8.41 -8.89 -14.51
N GLN A 45 7.64 -7.80 -14.43
CA GLN A 45 6.75 -7.38 -15.52
C GLN A 45 7.51 -6.85 -16.74
N LYS A 46 8.76 -6.45 -16.58
CA LYS A 46 9.51 -5.73 -17.62
C LYS A 46 10.69 -6.57 -18.10
N GLU A 47 10.86 -6.64 -19.42
CA GLU A 47 11.99 -7.32 -20.07
C GLU A 47 13.36 -6.73 -19.67
N ASN A 48 13.37 -5.48 -19.21
CA ASN A 48 14.56 -4.81 -18.70
C ASN A 48 14.78 -5.19 -17.24
N LYS A 49 15.97 -5.72 -16.94
CA LYS A 49 16.42 -5.93 -15.57
C LYS A 49 16.61 -4.56 -14.89
N TYR A 50 15.92 -4.32 -13.77
CA TYR A 50 16.05 -3.09 -13.00
C TYR A 50 16.86 -3.30 -11.71
N TYR A 51 17.55 -2.26 -11.27
CA TYR A 51 18.12 -2.16 -9.93
C TYR A 51 17.14 -1.41 -9.02
N LEU A 52 16.66 -2.07 -7.97
CA LEU A 52 15.75 -1.48 -6.99
C LEU A 52 16.50 -0.50 -6.07
N GLU A 53 16.05 0.76 -6.02
CA GLU A 53 16.57 1.71 -5.04
C GLU A 53 16.22 1.28 -3.62
N LYS A 54 17.12 1.57 -2.67
CA LYS A 54 16.94 1.27 -1.25
C LYS A 54 15.75 1.98 -0.57
N PRO A 55 15.39 3.24 -0.86
CA PRO A 55 14.30 3.91 -0.18
C PRO A 55 12.95 3.36 -0.66
N ASN A 56 12.04 3.14 0.29
CA ASN A 56 10.72 2.54 0.07
C ASN A 56 9.59 3.38 0.67
N SER A 57 9.82 4.69 0.78
CA SER A 57 8.86 5.61 1.37
C SER A 57 7.60 5.74 0.53
N ASN A 58 6.43 5.72 1.17
CA ASN A 58 5.13 5.96 0.56
C ASN A 58 4.66 7.43 0.68
N ILE A 59 5.57 8.35 1.03
CA ILE A 59 5.28 9.79 1.23
C ILE A 59 4.56 10.41 0.02
N TYR A 60 4.97 10.05 -1.19
CA TYR A 60 4.33 10.54 -2.42
C TYR A 60 2.84 10.20 -2.48
N LEU A 61 2.48 8.93 -2.27
CA LEU A 61 1.09 8.50 -2.26
C LEU A 61 0.30 9.18 -1.15
N ILE A 62 0.90 9.24 0.04
CA ILE A 62 0.26 9.86 1.21
C ILE A 62 -0.02 11.34 0.96
N SER A 63 0.85 12.07 0.27
CA SER A 63 0.60 13.48 -0.05
C SER A 63 -0.57 13.65 -1.01
N LYS A 64 -0.69 12.80 -2.04
CA LYS A 64 -1.85 12.81 -2.96
C LYS A 64 -3.14 12.45 -2.23
N LEU A 65 -3.12 11.45 -1.36
CA LEU A 65 -4.28 11.04 -0.54
C LEU A 65 -4.72 12.15 0.42
N LYS A 66 -3.77 12.86 1.06
CA LYS A 66 -4.07 14.02 1.89
C LYS A 66 -4.72 15.14 1.08
N TYR A 67 -4.19 15.42 -0.11
CA TYR A 67 -4.76 16.44 -0.98
C TYR A 67 -6.21 16.12 -1.38
N PHE A 68 -6.49 14.85 -1.74
CA PHE A 68 -7.85 14.41 -2.06
C PHE A 68 -8.77 14.53 -0.85
N LYS A 69 -8.32 14.07 0.33
CA LYS A 69 -9.06 14.20 1.59
C LYS A 69 -9.42 15.64 1.89
N THR A 70 -8.49 16.58 1.72
CA THR A 70 -8.74 18.01 1.95
C THR A 70 -9.80 18.55 1.00
N LEU A 71 -9.70 18.27 -0.30
CA LEU A 71 -10.70 18.74 -1.27
C LEU A 71 -12.10 18.17 -0.99
N GLU A 72 -12.19 16.91 -0.55
CA GLU A 72 -13.46 16.27 -0.21
C GLU A 72 -14.05 16.85 1.09
N LEU A 73 -13.24 17.10 2.12
CA LEU A 73 -13.68 17.74 3.38
C LEU A 73 -14.11 19.20 3.20
N GLU A 74 -13.47 19.93 2.29
CA GLU A 74 -13.82 21.32 1.95
C GLU A 74 -15.00 21.43 0.97
N ASN A 75 -15.67 20.30 0.65
CA ASN A 75 -16.76 20.22 -0.34
C ASN A 75 -16.40 20.81 -1.73
N LYS A 76 -15.10 20.78 -2.11
CA LYS A 76 -14.61 21.26 -3.42
C LYS A 76 -14.77 20.18 -4.49
N LEU A 77 -15.97 19.62 -4.63
CA LEU A 77 -16.25 18.42 -5.44
C LEU A 77 -15.85 18.60 -6.91
N LYS A 78 -16.23 19.73 -7.54
CA LYS A 78 -15.83 20.03 -8.93
C LYS A 78 -14.31 20.01 -9.13
N LYS A 79 -13.55 20.54 -8.16
CA LYS A 79 -12.09 20.55 -8.21
C LYS A 79 -11.53 19.15 -7.99
N LEU A 80 -12.09 18.40 -7.04
CA LEU A 80 -11.73 17.01 -6.78
C LEU A 80 -11.92 16.14 -8.02
N ASP A 81 -13.05 16.28 -8.71
CA ASP A 81 -13.34 15.53 -9.95
C ASP A 81 -12.34 15.85 -11.05
N SER A 82 -12.03 17.12 -11.27
CA SER A 82 -11.00 17.53 -12.23
C SER A 82 -9.64 16.93 -11.90
N VAL A 83 -9.23 16.99 -10.63
CA VAL A 83 -7.95 16.43 -10.18
C VAL A 83 -7.93 14.91 -10.34
N LYS A 84 -9.01 14.21 -9.97
CA LYS A 84 -9.16 12.77 -10.15
C LYS A 84 -9.04 12.40 -11.64
N GLN A 85 -9.72 13.13 -12.52
CA GLN A 85 -9.67 12.88 -13.96
C GLN A 85 -8.24 13.04 -14.52
N ILE A 86 -7.54 14.13 -14.18
CA ILE A 86 -6.14 14.34 -14.58
C ILE A 86 -5.22 13.25 -14.01
N SER A 87 -5.56 12.74 -12.83
CA SER A 87 -4.84 11.65 -12.17
C SER A 87 -5.13 10.27 -12.79
N GLY A 88 -5.93 10.17 -13.86
CA GLY A 88 -6.25 8.91 -14.54
C GLY A 88 -7.50 8.19 -14.01
N PHE A 89 -8.34 8.86 -13.22
CA PHE A 89 -9.61 8.29 -12.78
C PHE A 89 -10.64 8.35 -13.90
N SER A 90 -11.23 7.20 -14.22
CA SER A 90 -12.37 7.14 -15.15
C SER A 90 -13.65 7.48 -14.38
N LYS A 91 -14.56 8.25 -14.99
CA LYS A 91 -15.78 8.76 -14.32
C LYS A 91 -16.70 7.69 -13.71
N ASN A 92 -16.57 6.42 -14.10
CA ASN A 92 -17.43 5.32 -13.65
C ASN A 92 -16.62 4.15 -13.05
N ASP A 93 -15.41 4.41 -12.55
CA ASP A 93 -14.57 3.38 -11.95
C ASP A 93 -14.94 3.15 -10.48
N THR A 94 -15.96 2.32 -10.27
CA THR A 94 -16.51 2.00 -8.93
C THR A 94 -15.46 1.43 -7.96
N VAL A 95 -14.39 0.82 -8.47
CA VAL A 95 -13.26 0.36 -7.65
C VAL A 95 -12.46 1.55 -7.14
N LEU A 96 -12.14 2.52 -8.00
CA LEU A 96 -11.45 3.73 -7.58
C LEU A 96 -12.31 4.54 -6.59
N GLU A 97 -13.62 4.65 -6.80
CA GLU A 97 -14.52 5.30 -5.84
C GLU A 97 -14.51 4.59 -4.48
N ARG A 98 -14.45 3.26 -4.48
CA ARG A 98 -14.32 2.47 -3.25
C ARG A 98 -12.97 2.70 -2.57
N ILE A 99 -11.88 2.90 -3.30
CA ILE A 99 -10.56 3.13 -2.70
C ILE A 99 -10.42 4.59 -2.21
N PHE A 100 -10.83 5.55 -3.04
CA PHE A 100 -10.59 6.99 -2.87
C PHE A 100 -11.84 7.73 -2.39
N ASN A 101 -12.13 7.55 -1.10
CA ASN A 101 -13.19 8.25 -0.36
C ASN A 101 -12.73 8.58 1.06
N LEU A 102 -13.45 9.50 1.72
CA LEU A 102 -13.15 9.93 3.09
C LEU A 102 -12.91 8.80 4.09
N LYS A 103 -13.72 7.72 4.03
CA LYS A 103 -13.61 6.60 4.97
C LYS A 103 -12.27 5.88 4.85
N ASN A 104 -11.75 5.74 3.64
CA ASN A 104 -10.51 5.00 3.39
C ASN A 104 -9.25 5.86 3.43
N TYR A 105 -9.34 7.18 3.21
CA TYR A 105 -8.15 8.05 3.27
C TYR A 105 -7.44 7.99 4.61
N ALA A 106 -8.17 8.00 5.74
CA ALA A 106 -7.55 7.95 7.07
C ALA A 106 -6.69 6.69 7.23
N PHE A 107 -7.27 5.53 6.93
CA PHE A 107 -6.59 4.24 7.01
C PHE A 107 -5.35 4.14 6.09
N LEU A 108 -5.44 4.66 4.86
CA LEU A 108 -4.31 4.66 3.93
C LEU A 108 -3.20 5.62 4.37
N ILE A 109 -3.56 6.77 4.95
CA ILE A 109 -2.58 7.78 5.42
C ILE A 109 -1.85 7.29 6.68
N GLU A 110 -2.51 6.54 7.56
CA GLU A 110 -1.94 5.98 8.80
C GLU A 110 -0.85 4.93 8.54
N GLN A 111 -0.87 4.26 7.39
CA GLN A 111 0.16 3.31 6.95
C GLN A 111 1.50 3.98 6.55
N LYS A 112 1.73 5.22 6.99
CA LYS A 112 2.97 5.95 6.77
C LYS A 112 4.16 5.15 7.28
N ASN A 113 4.98 4.68 6.35
CA ASN A 113 6.21 3.99 6.66
C ASN A 113 7.36 4.84 6.14
N VAL A 114 8.13 5.38 7.08
CA VAL A 114 9.35 6.13 6.80
C VAL A 114 10.49 5.25 7.30
N ASN A 115 11.45 4.93 6.44
CA ASN A 115 12.72 4.26 6.78
C ASN A 115 12.68 2.76 7.09
N THR A 116 11.76 1.97 6.53
CA THR A 116 11.93 0.51 6.52
C THR A 116 12.88 0.11 5.39
N GLU A 117 13.72 -0.91 5.53
CA GLU A 117 14.48 -1.45 4.39
C GLU A 117 13.70 -2.59 3.75
N TRP A 118 13.77 -2.73 2.42
CA TRP A 118 13.28 -3.92 1.74
C TRP A 118 14.13 -5.13 2.15
N LYS A 119 13.52 -6.13 2.79
CA LYS A 119 14.16 -7.44 3.05
C LYS A 119 14.13 -8.33 1.81
N THR A 120 14.40 -7.80 0.62
CA THR A 120 14.38 -8.58 -0.63
C THR A 120 15.79 -9.01 -1.02
N LYS A 121 15.95 -10.27 -1.44
CA LYS A 121 17.24 -10.86 -1.89
C LYS A 121 17.80 -10.23 -3.17
N THR A 122 17.08 -9.32 -3.81
CA THR A 122 17.43 -8.68 -5.09
C THR A 122 18.47 -7.55 -4.98
N GLN A 123 19.01 -7.28 -3.79
CA GLN A 123 19.94 -6.16 -3.55
C GLN A 123 21.35 -6.30 -4.16
N ASN A 124 21.73 -7.44 -4.75
CA ASN A 124 23.16 -7.74 -5.01
C ASN A 124 23.64 -7.70 -6.47
N ASN A 125 22.87 -7.18 -7.42
CA ASN A 125 23.36 -7.05 -8.80
C ASN A 125 23.97 -5.66 -9.05
N SER A 126 25.21 -5.62 -9.54
CA SER A 126 26.00 -4.40 -9.67
C SER A 126 25.26 -3.29 -10.45
N LYS A 127 25.25 -2.06 -9.91
CA LYS A 127 24.62 -0.86 -10.49
C LYS A 127 24.99 -0.54 -11.95
N LYS A 128 26.11 -1.08 -12.46
CA LYS A 128 26.73 -0.64 -13.72
C LYS A 128 25.98 -1.06 -15.00
N GLN A 129 25.03 -2.00 -14.94
CA GLN A 129 24.36 -2.53 -16.14
C GLN A 129 22.82 -2.40 -16.13
N PHE A 130 22.22 -1.93 -15.04
CA PHE A 130 20.76 -1.93 -14.87
C PHE A 130 20.19 -0.53 -14.73
N LYS A 131 19.01 -0.30 -15.33
CA LYS A 131 18.25 0.92 -15.09
C LYS A 131 17.75 0.91 -13.65
N THR A 132 17.81 2.06 -12.99
CA THR A 132 17.33 2.19 -11.61
C THR A 132 15.81 2.33 -11.58
N ILE A 133 15.15 1.64 -10.65
CA ILE A 133 13.72 1.78 -10.36
C ILE A 133 13.52 2.04 -8.88
N PHE A 134 12.64 2.97 -8.58
CA PHE A 134 12.10 3.20 -7.26
C PHE A 134 10.73 2.55 -7.16
N ILE A 135 10.48 1.81 -6.08
CA ILE A 135 9.18 1.22 -5.75
C ILE A 135 8.89 1.55 -4.28
N SER A 136 7.81 2.31 -4.04
CA SER A 136 7.39 2.62 -2.67
C SER A 136 6.87 1.38 -1.95
N LYS A 137 6.86 1.41 -0.63
CA LYS A 137 6.08 0.45 0.15
C LYS A 137 4.60 0.54 -0.25
N PRO A 138 3.90 -0.59 -0.45
CA PRO A 138 2.50 -0.59 -0.77
C PRO A 138 1.65 0.04 0.35
N LEU A 139 0.57 0.71 -0.06
CA LEU A 139 -0.54 1.05 0.83
C LEU A 139 -1.70 0.11 0.55
N TYR A 140 -2.18 -0.58 1.57
CA TYR A 140 -3.23 -1.59 1.45
C TYR A 140 -4.60 -0.99 1.77
N THR A 141 -5.64 -1.40 1.06
CA THR A 141 -7.02 -1.13 1.50
C THR A 141 -7.35 -1.92 2.77
N LYS A 142 -8.34 -1.44 3.54
CA LYS A 142 -8.74 -2.08 4.81
C LYS A 142 -9.13 -3.55 4.68
N ASP A 143 -9.67 -3.94 3.52
CA ASP A 143 -10.05 -5.32 3.19
C ASP A 143 -8.88 -6.14 2.59
N ASN A 144 -7.69 -5.56 2.49
CA ASN A 144 -6.48 -6.14 1.90
C ASN A 144 -6.67 -6.69 0.46
N ARG A 145 -7.66 -6.15 -0.28
CA ARG A 145 -7.94 -6.55 -1.66
C ARG A 145 -7.21 -5.72 -2.70
N PHE A 146 -6.79 -4.51 -2.34
CA PHE A 146 -6.06 -3.61 -3.23
C PHE A 146 -4.79 -3.09 -2.55
N ALA A 147 -3.76 -2.89 -3.37
CA ALA A 147 -2.50 -2.28 -2.97
C ALA A 147 -2.18 -1.12 -3.92
N LEU A 148 -1.75 0.01 -3.38
CA LEU A 148 -1.32 1.19 -4.12
C LEU A 148 0.19 1.31 -3.99
N VAL A 149 0.90 1.35 -5.12
CA VAL A 149 2.36 1.36 -5.15
C VAL A 149 2.85 2.46 -6.07
N TYR A 150 3.65 3.39 -5.56
CA TYR A 150 4.29 4.39 -6.38
C TYR A 150 5.57 3.82 -6.99
N ILE A 151 5.70 3.95 -8.30
CA ILE A 151 6.80 3.44 -9.10
C ILE A 151 7.39 4.63 -9.85
N LYS A 152 8.72 4.79 -9.78
CA LYS A 152 9.44 5.79 -10.55
C LYS A 152 10.64 5.16 -11.23
N HIS A 153 10.82 5.43 -12.52
CA HIS A 153 12.03 5.04 -13.24
C HIS A 153 12.34 6.11 -14.28
N SER A 154 13.61 6.49 -14.37
CA SER A 154 14.04 7.57 -15.27
C SER A 154 13.18 8.83 -15.03
N ASN A 155 12.52 9.33 -16.08
CA ASN A 155 11.73 10.56 -16.06
C ASN A 155 10.22 10.31 -15.90
N ILE A 156 9.82 9.10 -15.50
CA ILE A 156 8.42 8.73 -15.39
C ILE A 156 8.14 8.22 -13.98
N GLY A 157 7.12 8.80 -13.35
CA GLY A 157 6.53 8.33 -12.10
C GLY A 157 5.05 8.00 -12.29
N TYR A 158 4.55 6.99 -11.60
CA TYR A 158 3.12 6.69 -11.55
C TYR A 158 2.79 5.83 -10.34
N THR A 159 1.50 5.79 -9.99
CA THR A 159 0.98 4.86 -9.01
C THR A 159 0.29 3.70 -9.69
N GLN A 160 0.75 2.49 -9.43
CA GLN A 160 0.13 1.26 -9.85
C GLN A 160 -0.79 0.74 -8.75
N ILE A 161 -2.05 0.48 -9.12
CA ILE A 161 -3.01 -0.21 -8.29
C ILE A 161 -2.97 -1.69 -8.66
N LEU A 162 -2.77 -2.52 -7.65
CA LEU A 162 -2.80 -3.97 -7.74
C LEU A 162 -4.04 -4.48 -7.04
N LYS A 163 -4.66 -5.53 -7.59
CA LYS A 163 -5.80 -6.24 -7.02
C LYS A 163 -5.40 -7.65 -6.65
N LYS A 164 -5.82 -8.11 -5.47
CA LYS A 164 -5.66 -9.51 -5.06
C LYS A 164 -6.73 -10.36 -5.73
N ASN A 165 -6.31 -11.40 -6.47
CA ASN A 165 -7.21 -12.32 -7.16
C ASN A 165 -7.67 -13.46 -6.22
N SER A 166 -8.53 -14.35 -6.73
CA SER A 166 -9.04 -15.52 -5.99
C SER A 166 -7.95 -16.52 -5.58
N LYS A 167 -6.78 -16.48 -6.22
CA LYS A 167 -5.60 -17.29 -5.91
C LYS A 167 -4.62 -16.56 -4.97
N ASN A 168 -5.06 -15.53 -4.26
CA ASN A 168 -4.23 -14.71 -3.36
C ASN A 168 -2.98 -14.11 -4.03
N SER A 169 -3.02 -13.90 -5.35
CA SER A 169 -1.94 -13.32 -6.14
C SER A 169 -2.29 -11.88 -6.51
N TRP A 170 -1.28 -11.01 -6.52
CA TRP A 170 -1.43 -9.61 -6.93
C TRP A 170 -1.37 -9.49 -8.44
N VAL A 171 -2.39 -8.85 -9.02
CA VAL A 171 -2.46 -8.59 -10.46
C VAL A 171 -2.65 -7.11 -10.72
N TYR A 172 -2.17 -6.63 -11.86
CA TYR A 172 -2.39 -5.27 -12.32
C TYR A 172 -3.88 -4.95 -12.39
N TYR A 173 -4.26 -3.79 -11.84
CA TYR A 173 -5.60 -3.23 -12.02
C TYR A 173 -5.54 -1.96 -12.88
N LYS A 174 -4.76 -0.96 -12.46
CA LYS A 174 -4.77 0.36 -13.10
C LYS A 174 -3.54 1.19 -12.77
N LEU A 175 -3.20 2.14 -13.64
CA LEU A 175 -2.27 3.23 -13.35
C LEU A 175 -3.02 4.53 -13.06
N ILE A 176 -2.56 5.26 -12.05
CA ILE A 176 -3.04 6.60 -11.69
C ILE A 176 -1.85 7.49 -11.33
N PHE A 177 -2.09 8.78 -11.15
CA PHE A 177 -1.07 9.79 -10.81
C PHE A 177 0.16 9.75 -11.72
N PRO A 178 0.00 9.82 -13.07
CA PRO A 178 1.16 9.88 -13.95
C PRO A 178 1.93 11.19 -13.72
N GLU A 179 3.25 11.11 -13.69
CA GLU A 179 4.18 12.23 -13.60
C GLU A 179 5.30 12.07 -14.63
N LEU A 180 5.50 13.12 -15.42
CA LEU A 180 6.60 13.26 -16.37
C LEU A 180 7.54 14.33 -15.81
N PHE A 181 8.84 14.01 -15.76
CA PHE A 181 9.90 14.87 -15.24
C PHE A 181 10.85 15.34 -16.34
#